data_AF-A0A3A5RD89-F1
#
_entry.id   AF-A0A3A5RD89-F1
#
_cell.length_a   1.000
_cell.length_b   1.000
_cell.length_c   1.000
_cell.angle_alpha   90.00
_cell.angle_beta   90.00
_cell.angle_gamma   90.00
#
_symmetry.space_group_name_H-M   'P 1'
#
loop_
_entity.id
_entity.type
_entity.pdbx_description
1 polymer ?
#
loop_
_entity_poly.entity_id
_entity_poly.type
_entity_poly.pdbx_seq_one_letter_code
_entity_poly.pdbx_strand_id
1 'polypeptide(L)'
;MKRRVKALTVVLAICLITVFIRCQSNETPIQQLVVVVNGDSIEMVFVKGGTFMMGCTDEQGCDCEDNEKPARKESVSHFYIGKYEVTQRLWRAVMDTDSILPFNGGCGDCPMENVSWKNAQEFIGRLNAMTGKTFRLPTEAEWEYAARGGHKSKHYKYSGSNQVSEVAWYVGNSSGGQYGEAGTTRPVGLKKSNELGLYDMSGNVWEWCGDLYTKEYKQGGKSIHPGWPFEGTYLFFRRILRGGSWGGTAEGCRVSYIDYDIENYSDEYGGFRLVMEPESIK
;
A
#
# COMPACT_ATOMS: atom_id res chain seq x y z
N MET A 1 -70.32 -57.75 8.21
CA MET A 1 -70.98 -57.28 6.97
C MET A 1 -70.42 -55.91 6.59
N LYS A 2 -69.96 -55.76 5.34
CA LYS A 2 -69.45 -54.53 4.66
C LYS A 2 -68.04 -54.01 5.03
N ARG A 3 -67.04 -54.49 4.28
CA ARG A 3 -65.75 -53.84 4.05
C ARG A 3 -65.98 -52.44 3.44
N ARG A 4 -65.44 -51.39 4.04
CA ARG A 4 -65.34 -50.05 3.42
C ARG A 4 -63.91 -49.89 2.88
N VAL A 5 -63.79 -49.90 1.55
CA VAL A 5 -62.57 -49.47 0.85
C VAL A 5 -62.51 -47.95 0.96
N LYS A 6 -61.46 -47.41 1.58
CA LYS A 6 -61.17 -45.97 1.53
C LYS A 6 -60.16 -45.75 0.40
N ALA A 7 -60.55 -44.95 -0.58
CA ALA A 7 -59.72 -44.55 -1.70
C ALA A 7 -58.50 -43.76 -1.21
N LEU A 8 -57.34 -44.09 -1.78
CA LEU A 8 -56.06 -43.47 -1.52
C LEU A 8 -55.92 -42.23 -2.41
N THR A 9 -56.04 -41.03 -1.85
CA THR A 9 -55.75 -39.78 -2.57
C THR A 9 -54.26 -39.50 -2.44
N VAL A 10 -53.49 -39.76 -3.49
CA VAL A 10 -52.07 -39.40 -3.56
C VAL A 10 -51.99 -37.96 -4.06
N VAL A 11 -51.65 -37.02 -3.17
CA VAL A 11 -51.30 -35.65 -3.55
C VAL A 11 -49.83 -35.65 -3.96
N LEU A 12 -49.58 -35.48 -5.25
CA LEU A 12 -48.23 -35.35 -5.80
C LEU A 12 -47.71 -33.95 -5.47
N ALA A 13 -46.91 -33.82 -4.41
CA ALA A 13 -46.21 -32.59 -4.08
C ALA A 13 -45.02 -32.43 -5.05
N ILE A 14 -45.17 -31.57 -6.05
CA ILE A 14 -44.07 -31.16 -6.93
C ILE A 14 -43.18 -30.20 -6.12
N CYS A 15 -42.13 -30.73 -5.51
CA CYS A 15 -41.04 -29.92 -4.96
C CYS A 15 -40.30 -29.25 -6.12
N LEU A 16 -40.65 -27.99 -6.42
CA LEU A 16 -39.83 -27.10 -7.23
C LEU A 16 -38.53 -26.84 -6.46
N ILE A 17 -37.50 -27.63 -6.75
CA ILE A 17 -36.13 -27.35 -6.33
C ILE A 17 -35.67 -26.16 -7.17
N THR A 18 -35.87 -24.95 -6.67
CA THR A 18 -35.17 -23.77 -7.19
C THR A 18 -33.69 -23.93 -6.86
N VAL A 19 -32.93 -24.42 -7.84
CA VAL A 19 -31.46 -24.41 -7.79
C VAL A 19 -31.03 -22.95 -7.78
N PHE A 20 -30.69 -22.42 -6.60
CA PHE A 20 -29.94 -21.18 -6.51
C PHE A 20 -28.55 -21.45 -7.08
N ILE A 21 -28.37 -21.14 -8.37
CA ILE A 21 -27.04 -20.97 -8.94
C ILE A 21 -26.45 -19.76 -8.25
N ARG A 22 -25.67 -19.98 -7.18
CA ARG A 22 -24.75 -18.98 -6.68
C ARG A 22 -23.79 -18.68 -7.82
N CYS A 23 -23.91 -17.49 -8.39
CA CYS A 23 -22.87 -16.91 -9.22
C CYS A 23 -21.63 -16.78 -8.32
N GLN A 24 -20.73 -17.76 -8.38
CA GLN A 24 -19.38 -17.57 -7.86
C GLN A 24 -18.77 -16.49 -8.75
N SER A 25 -18.46 -15.34 -8.17
CA SER A 25 -17.54 -14.41 -8.79
C SER A 25 -16.26 -15.20 -9.08
N ASN A 26 -15.91 -15.34 -10.36
CA ASN A 26 -14.59 -15.82 -10.77
C ASN A 26 -13.59 -14.72 -10.42
N GLU A 27 -13.28 -14.57 -9.13
CA GLU A 27 -12.09 -13.84 -8.72
C GLU A 27 -10.90 -14.73 -9.08
N THR A 28 -10.21 -14.35 -10.15
CA THR A 28 -8.90 -14.91 -10.48
C THR A 28 -8.05 -14.87 -9.22
N PRO A 29 -7.45 -15.98 -8.76
CA PRO A 29 -6.63 -15.99 -7.57
C PRO A 29 -5.59 -14.89 -7.69
N ILE A 30 -5.59 -13.95 -6.73
CA ILE A 30 -4.51 -12.98 -6.61
C ILE A 30 -3.24 -13.84 -6.47
N GLN A 31 -2.33 -13.72 -7.43
CA GLN A 31 -1.04 -14.42 -7.39
C GLN A 31 -0.22 -13.79 -6.26
N GLN A 32 -0.45 -14.29 -5.06
CA GLN A 32 0.19 -13.84 -3.85
C GLN A 32 1.44 -14.69 -3.62
N LEU A 33 2.58 -14.04 -3.49
CA LEU A 33 3.84 -14.66 -3.12
C LEU A 33 4.06 -14.43 -1.63
N VAL A 34 4.44 -15.48 -0.90
CA VAL A 34 4.81 -15.36 0.52
C VAL A 34 6.29 -15.70 0.67
N VAL A 35 7.06 -14.78 1.25
CA VAL A 35 8.48 -14.98 1.55
C VAL A 35 8.65 -15.07 3.06
N VAL A 36 9.18 -16.19 3.55
CA VAL A 36 9.41 -16.40 5.00
C VAL A 36 10.84 -15.99 5.35
N VAL A 37 11.00 -15.22 6.44
CA VAL A 37 12.31 -14.80 6.96
C VAL A 37 12.28 -14.87 8.49
N ASN A 38 13.19 -15.63 9.08
CA ASN A 38 13.37 -15.76 10.54
C ASN A 38 12.06 -15.96 11.35
N GLY A 39 11.11 -16.73 10.80
CA GLY A 39 9.83 -17.04 11.46
C GLY A 39 8.70 -16.05 11.19
N ASP A 40 8.95 -14.96 10.46
CA ASP A 40 7.93 -14.04 9.94
C ASP A 40 7.71 -14.22 8.44
N SER A 41 6.75 -13.51 7.87
CA SER A 41 6.38 -13.62 6.45
C SER A 41 6.09 -12.28 5.79
N ILE A 42 6.52 -12.15 4.55
CA ILE A 42 6.24 -11.02 3.67
C ILE A 42 5.22 -11.49 2.62
N GLU A 43 3.99 -10.99 2.74
CA GLU A 43 2.94 -11.19 1.74
C GLU A 43 3.09 -10.16 0.61
N MET A 44 3.31 -10.65 -0.61
CA MET A 44 3.54 -9.84 -1.80
C MET A 44 2.41 -10.07 -2.80
N VAL A 45 1.83 -9.00 -3.32
CA VAL A 45 0.76 -9.02 -4.32
C VAL A 45 1.35 -8.78 -5.71
N PHE A 46 1.07 -9.68 -6.66
CA PHE A 46 1.42 -9.45 -8.06
C PHE A 46 0.58 -8.31 -8.65
N VAL A 47 1.27 -7.27 -9.14
CA VAL A 47 0.68 -6.14 -9.85
C VAL A 47 1.00 -6.29 -11.33
N LYS A 48 -0.06 -6.51 -12.12
CA LYS A 48 0.06 -6.48 -13.58
C LYS A 48 0.39 -5.05 -14.01
N GLY A 49 1.55 -4.88 -14.64
CA GLY A 49 2.00 -3.59 -15.16
C GLY A 49 1.09 -3.04 -16.25
N GLY A 50 1.28 -1.77 -16.57
CA GLY A 50 0.48 -1.06 -17.54
C GLY A 50 0.80 0.41 -17.58
N THR A 51 -0.01 1.14 -18.35
CA THR A 51 0.11 2.59 -18.49
C THR A 51 -1.07 3.28 -17.82
N PHE A 52 -0.82 4.34 -17.07
CA PHE A 52 -1.83 5.11 -16.35
C PHE A 52 -1.54 6.61 -16.39
N MET A 53 -2.52 7.41 -15.98
CA MET A 53 -2.31 8.84 -15.73
C MET A 53 -1.87 9.03 -14.28
N MET A 54 -0.61 9.42 -14.09
CA MET A 54 -0.03 9.73 -12.79
C MET A 54 -0.22 11.21 -12.45
N GLY A 55 -0.46 11.52 -11.17
CA GLY A 55 -0.66 12.86 -10.63
C GLY A 55 -2.12 13.28 -10.55
N CYS A 56 -2.35 14.60 -10.56
CA CYS A 56 -3.68 15.19 -10.39
C CYS A 56 -4.63 14.85 -11.56
N THR A 57 -5.56 13.93 -11.30
CA THR A 57 -6.57 13.40 -12.23
C THR A 57 -7.96 13.81 -11.77
N ASP A 58 -8.99 13.64 -12.60
CA ASP A 58 -10.34 14.20 -12.36
C ASP A 58 -10.92 13.80 -10.99
N GLU A 59 -10.67 12.58 -10.52
CA GLU A 59 -11.13 12.07 -9.22
C GLU A 59 -10.54 12.81 -8.00
N GLN A 60 -9.43 13.52 -8.19
CA GLN A 60 -8.77 14.31 -7.14
C GLN A 60 -9.41 15.70 -6.99
N GLY A 61 -10.07 16.20 -8.03
CA GLY A 61 -10.81 17.45 -8.01
C GLY A 61 -9.92 18.68 -7.75
N CYS A 62 -10.44 19.62 -6.96
CA CYS A 62 -9.75 20.87 -6.63
C CYS A 62 -8.66 20.73 -5.54
N ASP A 63 -8.53 19.55 -4.95
CA ASP A 63 -7.65 19.33 -3.78
C ASP A 63 -6.20 19.07 -4.18
N CYS A 64 -5.89 19.06 -5.48
CA CYS A 64 -4.55 18.81 -5.96
C CYS A 64 -3.61 19.99 -5.73
N GLU A 65 -2.43 19.68 -5.23
CA GLU A 65 -1.32 20.60 -5.11
C GLU A 65 -0.59 20.80 -6.45
N ASP A 66 0.20 21.87 -6.52
CA ASP A 66 0.98 22.18 -7.72
C ASP A 66 2.06 21.12 -8.00
N ASN A 67 2.57 20.45 -6.96
CA ASN A 67 3.54 19.37 -7.11
C ASN A 67 2.90 18.09 -7.71
N GLU A 68 1.58 18.00 -7.83
CA GLU A 68 0.85 16.89 -8.47
C GLU A 68 0.50 17.15 -9.95
N LYS A 69 0.72 18.38 -10.45
CA LYS A 69 0.31 18.83 -11.80
C LYS A 69 1.47 19.07 -12.79
N PRO A 70 1.29 18.93 -14.10
CA PRO A 70 0.13 18.31 -14.74
C PRO A 70 0.15 16.79 -14.54
N ALA A 71 -1.02 16.16 -14.64
CA ALA A 71 -1.03 14.71 -14.80
C ALA A 71 -0.28 14.30 -16.07
N ARG A 72 0.42 13.18 -15.99
CA ARG A 72 1.30 12.67 -17.06
C ARG A 72 1.06 11.19 -17.25
N LYS A 73 1.28 10.72 -18.48
CA LYS A 73 1.14 9.31 -18.85
C LYS A 73 2.40 8.57 -18.44
N GLU A 74 2.28 7.59 -17.54
CA GLU A 74 3.39 6.79 -17.02
C GLU A 74 3.14 5.31 -17.23
N SER A 75 4.23 4.56 -17.45
CA SER A 75 4.20 3.11 -17.64
C SER A 75 5.04 2.42 -16.59
N VAL A 76 4.50 1.38 -15.99
CA VAL A 76 5.20 0.51 -15.04
C VAL A 76 5.21 -0.93 -15.56
N SER A 77 6.31 -1.64 -15.32
CA SER A 77 6.44 -3.07 -15.60
C SER A 77 5.57 -3.90 -14.67
N HIS A 78 5.57 -5.22 -14.84
CA HIS A 78 5.01 -6.12 -13.83
C HIS A 78 5.91 -6.11 -12.60
N PHE A 79 5.33 -6.08 -11.41
CA PHE A 79 6.07 -6.12 -10.15
C PHE A 79 5.25 -6.80 -9.06
N TYR A 80 5.91 -7.23 -8.00
CA TYR A 80 5.29 -7.59 -6.74
C TYR A 80 5.42 -6.42 -5.77
N ILE A 81 4.38 -6.10 -5.01
CA ILE A 81 4.43 -5.11 -3.93
C ILE A 81 3.89 -5.70 -2.63
N GLY A 82 4.46 -5.29 -1.51
CA GLY A 82 4.03 -5.68 -0.18
C GLY A 82 2.55 -5.38 0.00
N LYS A 83 1.80 -6.39 0.44
CA LYS A 83 0.37 -6.28 0.77
C LYS A 83 0.11 -5.24 1.85
N TYR A 84 1.08 -5.12 2.75
CA TYR A 84 1.12 -4.23 3.90
C TYR A 84 2.43 -3.44 3.93
N GLU A 85 2.47 -2.39 4.75
CA GLU A 85 3.71 -1.77 5.21
C GLU A 85 4.61 -2.79 5.94
N VAL A 86 5.93 -2.54 6.00
CA VAL A 86 6.84 -3.36 6.81
C VAL A 86 6.46 -3.20 8.28
N THR A 87 6.14 -4.31 8.94
CA THR A 87 5.69 -4.30 10.34
C THR A 87 6.84 -4.33 11.33
N GLN A 88 6.60 -3.93 12.58
CA GLN A 88 7.60 -3.97 13.64
C GLN A 88 8.13 -5.40 13.90
N ARG A 89 7.30 -6.43 13.74
CA ARG A 89 7.76 -7.83 13.85
C ARG A 89 8.70 -8.24 12.72
N LEU A 90 8.39 -7.84 11.48
CA LEU A 90 9.23 -8.11 10.32
C LEU A 90 10.55 -7.33 10.40
N TRP A 91 10.49 -6.08 10.86
CA TRP A 91 11.66 -5.26 11.15
C TRP A 91 12.63 -5.99 12.09
N ARG A 92 12.14 -6.43 13.26
CA ARG A 92 12.94 -7.17 14.24
C ARG A 92 13.50 -8.48 13.67
N ALA A 93 12.70 -9.21 12.89
CA ALA A 93 13.12 -10.46 12.27
C ALA A 93 14.32 -10.30 11.31
N VAL A 94 14.47 -9.13 10.67
CA VAL A 94 15.55 -8.85 9.70
C VAL A 94 16.72 -8.09 10.33
N MET A 95 16.44 -7.10 11.17
CA MET A 95 17.47 -6.23 11.72
C MET A 95 18.22 -6.85 12.89
N ASP A 96 17.56 -7.73 13.66
CA ASP A 96 18.11 -8.39 14.86
C ASP A 96 18.75 -7.38 15.84
N THR A 97 18.13 -6.21 15.98
CA THR A 97 18.55 -5.14 16.89
C THR A 97 17.38 -4.23 17.24
N ASP A 98 17.41 -3.69 18.46
CA ASP A 98 16.49 -2.66 18.96
C ASP A 98 17.12 -1.26 18.92
N SER A 99 18.11 -1.03 18.05
CA SER A 99 18.76 0.30 17.91
C SER A 99 17.82 1.41 17.42
N ILE A 100 16.72 1.04 16.75
CA ILE A 100 15.66 1.96 16.33
C ILE A 100 14.37 1.46 16.95
N LEU A 101 13.74 2.32 17.76
CA LEU A 101 12.50 2.01 18.45
C LEU A 101 11.34 2.75 17.77
N PRO A 102 10.24 2.04 17.46
CA PRO A 102 9.02 2.66 16.97
C PRO A 102 8.36 3.51 18.07
N PHE A 103 7.72 4.61 17.69
CA PHE A 103 6.87 5.38 18.59
C PHE A 103 5.74 4.53 19.17
N ASN A 104 5.10 3.69 18.35
CA ASN A 104 4.07 2.74 18.80
C ASN A 104 4.67 1.41 19.29
N GLY A 105 5.57 1.48 20.26
CA GLY A 105 6.27 0.32 20.80
C GLY A 105 5.33 -0.80 21.31
N GLY A 106 5.70 -2.05 21.05
CA GLY A 106 4.96 -3.22 21.53
C GLY A 106 3.83 -3.69 20.63
N CYS A 107 3.54 -2.99 19.54
CA CYS A 107 2.58 -3.43 18.52
C CYS A 107 3.30 -4.16 17.36
N GLY A 108 3.48 -5.47 17.50
CA GLY A 108 4.18 -6.27 16.48
C GLY A 108 3.61 -6.14 15.07
N ASP A 109 2.29 -6.03 14.94
CA ASP A 109 1.58 -5.96 13.66
C ASP A 109 1.39 -4.53 13.13
N CYS A 110 1.80 -3.51 13.90
CA CYS A 110 1.82 -2.14 13.42
C CYS A 110 2.97 -1.93 12.44
N PRO A 111 2.88 -0.94 11.53
CA PRO A 111 4.00 -0.56 10.69
C PRO A 111 5.20 -0.15 11.56
N MET A 112 6.38 -0.49 11.07
CA MET A 112 7.63 0.07 11.58
C MET A 112 7.72 1.52 11.09
N GLU A 113 7.46 2.45 11.99
CA GLU A 113 7.72 3.88 11.80
C GLU A 113 9.01 4.31 12.51
N ASN A 114 9.31 5.61 12.50
CA ASN A 114 10.55 6.18 13.00
C ASN A 114 11.79 5.62 12.29
N VAL A 115 11.64 5.38 10.98
CA VAL A 115 12.71 4.88 10.11
C VAL A 115 12.97 5.85 8.97
N SER A 116 14.24 6.17 8.77
CA SER A 116 14.66 6.96 7.63
C SER A 116 14.73 6.14 6.36
N TRP A 117 14.80 6.81 5.20
CA TRP A 117 15.06 6.16 3.93
C TRP A 117 16.33 5.29 3.98
N LYS A 118 17.40 5.76 4.64
CA LYS A 118 18.63 4.98 4.85
C LYS A 118 18.41 3.73 5.69
N ASN A 119 17.60 3.82 6.74
CA ASN A 119 17.28 2.64 7.56
C ASN A 119 16.48 1.62 6.76
N ALA A 120 15.55 2.07 5.91
CA ALA A 120 14.83 1.19 5.00
C ALA A 120 15.78 0.49 4.00
N GLN A 121 16.78 1.20 3.46
CA GLN A 121 17.79 0.58 2.59
C GLN A 121 18.66 -0.44 3.33
N GLU A 122 19.06 -0.17 4.57
CA GLU A 122 19.80 -1.13 5.39
C GLU A 122 18.98 -2.41 5.64
N PHE A 123 17.71 -2.25 6.03
CA PHE A 123 16.76 -3.35 6.18
C PHE A 123 16.66 -4.18 4.89
N ILE A 124 16.49 -3.52 3.74
CA ILE A 124 16.40 -4.17 2.43
C ILE A 124 17.69 -4.94 2.11
N GLY A 125 18.86 -4.35 2.38
CA GLY A 125 20.16 -4.99 2.17
C GLY A 125 20.31 -6.29 2.97
N ARG A 126 19.94 -6.25 4.25
CA ARG A 126 19.94 -7.44 5.13
C ARG A 126 18.93 -8.48 4.68
N LEU A 127 17.70 -8.06 4.36
CA LEU A 127 16.65 -8.95 3.85
C LEU A 127 17.09 -9.67 2.56
N ASN A 128 17.70 -8.95 1.63
CA ASN A 128 18.23 -9.51 0.39
C ASN A 128 19.36 -10.51 0.66
N ALA A 129 20.28 -10.19 1.58
CA ALA A 129 21.35 -11.11 1.97
C ALA A 129 20.82 -12.40 2.62
N MET A 130 19.75 -12.31 3.41
CA MET A 130 19.13 -13.47 4.07
C MET A 130 18.33 -14.35 3.09
N THR A 131 17.65 -13.75 2.12
CA THR A 131 16.67 -14.46 1.27
C THR A 131 17.21 -14.82 -0.11
N GLY A 132 18.31 -14.20 -0.56
CA GLY A 132 18.81 -14.30 -1.93
C GLY A 132 17.88 -13.66 -2.97
N LYS A 133 16.88 -12.89 -2.53
CA LYS A 133 15.92 -12.16 -3.40
C LYS A 133 16.37 -10.72 -3.62
N THR A 134 15.64 -10.02 -4.49
CA THR A 134 15.90 -8.61 -4.82
C THR A 134 14.70 -7.75 -4.45
N PHE A 135 14.58 -7.46 -3.16
CA PHE A 135 13.68 -6.44 -2.65
C PHE A 135 14.26 -5.04 -2.84
N ARG A 136 13.38 -4.06 -2.97
CA ARG A 136 13.68 -2.63 -3.03
C ARG A 136 12.48 -1.81 -2.52
N LEU A 137 12.68 -0.51 -2.37
CA LEU A 137 11.57 0.43 -2.25
C LEU A 137 10.80 0.52 -3.60
N PRO A 138 9.49 0.80 -3.57
CA PRO A 138 8.75 1.13 -4.78
C PRO A 138 9.33 2.37 -5.45
N THR A 139 9.23 2.45 -6.77
CA THR A 139 9.28 3.77 -7.41
C THR A 139 7.99 4.53 -7.11
N GLU A 140 8.02 5.85 -7.17
CA GLU A 140 6.83 6.69 -6.98
C GLU A 140 5.71 6.29 -7.96
N ALA A 141 6.07 6.00 -9.21
CA ALA A 141 5.13 5.58 -10.24
C ALA A 141 4.51 4.20 -9.93
N GLU A 142 5.29 3.24 -9.45
CA GLU A 142 4.77 1.93 -9.02
C GLU A 142 3.85 2.06 -7.81
N TRP A 143 4.25 2.89 -6.84
CA TRP A 143 3.44 3.14 -5.65
C TRP A 143 2.09 3.72 -6.04
N GLU A 144 2.07 4.79 -6.86
CA GLU A 144 0.83 5.45 -7.26
C GLU A 144 -0.04 4.53 -8.15
N TYR A 145 0.58 3.80 -9.07
CA TYR A 145 -0.14 2.82 -9.90
C TYR A 145 -0.82 1.76 -9.04
N ALA A 146 -0.09 1.22 -8.06
CA ALA A 146 -0.61 0.23 -7.13
C ALA A 146 -1.71 0.82 -6.22
N ALA A 147 -1.51 2.04 -5.69
CA ALA A 147 -2.46 2.74 -4.84
C ALA A 147 -3.78 3.04 -5.55
N ARG A 148 -3.73 3.35 -6.85
CA ARG A 148 -4.93 3.56 -7.68
C ARG A 148 -5.71 2.29 -7.98
N GLY A 149 -5.19 1.11 -7.64
CA GLY A 149 -5.81 -0.18 -8.00
C GLY A 149 -5.30 -0.77 -9.32
N GLY A 150 -4.23 -0.22 -9.90
CA GLY A 150 -3.58 -0.70 -11.11
C GLY A 150 -4.55 -0.90 -12.28
N HIS A 151 -4.43 -2.02 -13.00
CA HIS A 151 -5.34 -2.36 -14.10
C HIS A 151 -6.81 -2.61 -13.67
N LYS A 152 -7.09 -2.68 -12.37
CA LYS A 152 -8.44 -2.82 -11.80
C LYS A 152 -8.96 -1.52 -11.21
N SER A 153 -8.26 -0.40 -11.44
CA SER A 153 -8.59 0.90 -10.87
C SER A 153 -10.07 1.27 -11.11
N LYS A 154 -10.72 1.75 -10.05
CA LYS A 154 -12.06 2.36 -10.13
C LYS A 154 -12.02 3.88 -10.07
N HIS A 155 -10.83 4.49 -10.25
CA HIS A 155 -10.63 5.94 -10.19
C HIS A 155 -11.14 6.56 -8.89
N TYR A 156 -10.82 5.92 -7.76
CA TYR A 156 -11.13 6.47 -6.45
C TYR A 156 -10.10 7.51 -6.01
N LYS A 157 -10.59 8.48 -5.23
CA LYS A 157 -9.76 9.53 -4.62
C LYS A 157 -8.73 8.97 -3.63
N TYR A 158 -9.13 7.97 -2.86
CA TYR A 158 -8.29 7.22 -1.92
C TYR A 158 -8.13 5.78 -2.40
N SER A 159 -7.16 5.05 -1.84
CA SER A 159 -6.89 3.69 -2.30
C SER A 159 -8.03 2.74 -1.92
N GLY A 160 -8.93 2.46 -2.87
CA GLY A 160 -10.07 1.55 -2.71
C GLY A 160 -11.42 2.20 -2.34
N SER A 161 -11.49 3.51 -2.11
CA SER A 161 -12.76 4.20 -1.81
C SER A 161 -12.69 5.72 -2.03
N ASN A 162 -13.84 6.36 -2.24
CA ASN A 162 -13.96 7.83 -2.16
C ASN A 162 -14.18 8.32 -0.72
N GLN A 163 -14.40 7.42 0.24
CA GLN A 163 -14.60 7.73 1.65
C GLN A 163 -13.35 7.38 2.46
N VAL A 164 -12.58 8.39 2.86
CA VAL A 164 -11.29 8.22 3.55
C VAL A 164 -11.36 7.30 4.78
N SER A 165 -12.43 7.38 5.57
CA SER A 165 -12.58 6.59 6.80
C SER A 165 -12.72 5.08 6.58
N GLU A 166 -13.04 4.64 5.36
CA GLU A 166 -13.15 3.22 5.00
C GLU A 166 -11.78 2.57 4.72
N VAL A 167 -10.81 3.37 4.29
CA VAL A 167 -9.53 2.88 3.75
C VAL A 167 -8.32 3.41 4.51
N ALA A 168 -8.48 4.45 5.34
CA ALA A 168 -7.36 5.11 5.99
C ALA A 168 -7.50 5.23 7.52
N TRP A 169 -6.34 5.16 8.17
CA TRP A 169 -6.12 5.72 9.49
C TRP A 169 -5.45 7.08 9.35
N TYR A 170 -6.13 8.14 9.77
CA TYR A 170 -5.71 9.54 9.62
C TYR A 170 -6.16 10.34 10.83
N VAL A 171 -5.77 11.61 10.96
CA VAL A 171 -5.99 12.41 12.17
C VAL A 171 -7.47 12.45 12.63
N GLY A 172 -8.41 12.38 11.67
CA GLY A 172 -9.84 12.38 11.95
C GLY A 172 -10.41 11.10 12.55
N ASN A 173 -9.66 9.99 12.54
CA ASN A 173 -10.12 8.71 13.11
C ASN A 173 -9.02 7.90 13.85
N SER A 174 -7.81 8.44 13.96
CA SER A 174 -6.70 7.85 14.74
C SER A 174 -6.72 8.28 16.21
N SER A 175 -7.49 9.31 16.56
CA SER A 175 -7.72 9.75 17.93
C SER A 175 -8.79 8.89 18.62
N GLY A 176 -8.41 8.19 19.69
CA GLY A 176 -9.29 7.32 20.49
C GLY A 176 -9.64 5.98 19.82
N GLY A 177 -9.27 4.85 20.44
CA GLY A 177 -9.58 3.52 19.90
C GLY A 177 -9.07 2.35 20.76
N GLN A 178 -9.50 1.13 20.38
CA GLN A 178 -9.26 -0.14 21.09
C GLN A 178 -7.80 -0.64 21.08
N TYR A 179 -6.88 0.06 20.40
CA TYR A 179 -5.54 -0.46 20.04
C TYR A 179 -4.36 0.37 20.61
N GLY A 180 -4.53 1.01 21.77
CA GLY A 180 -3.49 1.87 22.37
C GLY A 180 -3.63 3.34 21.98
N GLU A 181 -2.93 4.21 22.72
CA GLU A 181 -3.18 5.65 22.94
C GLU A 181 -3.66 6.47 21.73
N ALA A 182 -4.44 7.52 22.00
CA ALA A 182 -4.94 8.41 20.96
C ALA A 182 -3.77 9.02 20.17
N GLY A 183 -3.81 8.90 18.84
CA GLY A 183 -2.74 9.43 17.98
C GLY A 183 -1.53 8.50 17.91
N THR A 184 -1.70 7.33 17.29
CA THR A 184 -0.60 6.46 16.90
C THR A 184 -1.02 5.52 15.76
N THR A 185 -0.08 4.73 15.23
CA THR A 185 -0.33 3.75 14.16
C THR A 185 -1.33 2.66 14.57
N ARG A 186 -1.82 1.91 13.59
CA ARG A 186 -2.70 0.76 13.80
C ARG A 186 -2.09 -0.49 13.17
N PRO A 187 -2.45 -1.70 13.65
CA PRO A 187 -2.10 -2.92 12.95
C PRO A 187 -2.48 -2.83 11.47
N VAL A 188 -1.57 -3.29 10.62
CA VAL A 188 -1.78 -3.27 9.17
C VAL A 188 -3.02 -4.10 8.79
N GLY A 189 -3.73 -3.68 7.75
CA GLY A 189 -4.83 -4.47 7.18
C GLY A 189 -6.17 -4.38 7.89
N LEU A 190 -6.37 -3.42 8.80
CA LEU A 190 -7.64 -3.27 9.53
C LEU A 190 -8.71 -2.47 8.77
N LYS A 191 -8.35 -1.77 7.69
CA LYS A 191 -9.26 -1.04 6.81
C LYS A 191 -9.51 -1.81 5.51
N LYS A 192 -10.42 -1.32 4.65
CA LYS A 192 -10.67 -1.97 3.35
C LYS A 192 -9.42 -1.87 2.47
N SER A 193 -9.08 -2.95 1.78
CA SER A 193 -8.07 -2.93 0.74
C SER A 193 -8.57 -2.23 -0.53
N ASN A 194 -7.64 -1.87 -1.41
CA ASN A 194 -7.97 -1.48 -2.77
C ASN A 194 -8.28 -2.68 -3.69
N GLU A 195 -8.49 -2.41 -4.97
CA GLU A 195 -8.91 -3.39 -5.98
C GLU A 195 -7.87 -4.48 -6.28
N LEU A 196 -6.62 -4.27 -5.87
CA LEU A 196 -5.54 -5.26 -5.96
C LEU A 196 -5.40 -6.09 -4.69
N GLY A 197 -6.10 -5.74 -3.60
CA GLY A 197 -5.93 -6.36 -2.29
C GLY A 197 -4.79 -5.77 -1.46
N LEU A 198 -4.34 -4.55 -1.79
CA LEU A 198 -3.36 -3.81 -1.01
C LEU A 198 -4.04 -3.00 0.08
N TYR A 199 -3.46 -2.98 1.27
CA TYR A 199 -3.99 -2.29 2.44
C TYR A 199 -3.12 -1.08 2.79
N ASP A 200 -3.74 -0.12 3.48
CA ASP A 200 -3.07 1.04 4.08
C ASP A 200 -2.27 1.88 3.07
N MET A 201 -2.63 1.82 1.79
CA MET A 201 -2.09 2.72 0.74
C MET A 201 -2.66 4.16 0.85
N SER A 202 -3.45 4.42 1.88
CA SER A 202 -3.98 5.73 2.29
C SER A 202 -3.98 5.75 3.82
N GLY A 203 -3.18 6.60 4.45
CA GLY A 203 -3.05 6.72 5.90
C GLY A 203 -2.14 5.66 6.55
N ASN A 204 -2.29 5.49 7.87
CA ASN A 204 -1.38 4.74 8.75
C ASN A 204 0.02 5.35 8.81
N VAL A 205 0.93 5.08 7.88
CA VAL A 205 2.22 5.78 7.80
C VAL A 205 2.52 6.27 6.38
N TRP A 206 3.25 7.38 6.28
CA TRP A 206 3.88 7.77 5.03
C TRP A 206 4.86 6.69 4.60
N GLU A 207 5.01 6.48 3.29
CA GLU A 207 5.85 5.41 2.76
C GLU A 207 6.96 5.92 1.87
N TRP A 208 8.21 5.60 2.23
CA TRP A 208 9.38 5.93 1.43
C TRP A 208 9.36 5.27 0.06
N CYS A 209 9.63 6.06 -0.98
CA CYS A 209 9.90 5.60 -2.35
C CYS A 209 11.40 5.69 -2.67
N GLY A 210 11.83 4.98 -3.72
CA GLY A 210 13.22 5.00 -4.20
C GLY A 210 13.64 6.33 -4.83
N ASP A 211 12.67 7.07 -5.37
CA ASP A 211 12.86 8.27 -6.17
C ASP A 211 13.37 9.47 -5.37
N LEU A 212 14.15 10.31 -6.06
CA LEU A 212 14.47 11.67 -5.63
C LEU A 212 13.32 12.59 -6.03
N TYR A 213 12.91 13.47 -5.12
CA TYR A 213 12.01 14.56 -5.44
C TYR A 213 12.79 15.65 -6.19
N THR A 214 12.50 15.81 -7.49
CA THR A 214 13.26 16.70 -8.38
C THR A 214 12.44 17.87 -8.91
N LYS A 215 11.15 17.98 -8.54
CA LYS A 215 10.21 18.89 -9.19
C LYS A 215 10.48 20.37 -8.87
N GLU A 216 10.89 20.68 -7.64
CA GLU A 216 11.33 22.03 -7.25
C GLU A 216 12.51 22.54 -8.09
N TYR A 217 13.33 21.64 -8.62
CA TYR A 217 14.51 21.96 -9.41
C TYR A 217 14.24 22.08 -10.91
N LYS A 218 12.99 21.86 -11.36
CA LYS A 218 12.56 22.09 -12.75
C LYS A 218 12.08 23.53 -12.99
N GLN A 219 12.75 24.53 -12.40
CA GLN A 219 12.51 25.94 -12.78
C GLN A 219 13.21 26.25 -14.12
N GLY A 220 12.42 26.57 -15.16
CA GLY A 220 12.94 27.07 -16.44
C GLY A 220 13.37 26.02 -17.47
N GLY A 221 12.96 24.76 -17.33
CA GLY A 221 13.07 23.75 -18.40
C GLY A 221 14.48 23.23 -18.71
N LYS A 222 15.50 23.53 -17.89
CA LYS A 222 16.83 22.93 -18.00
C LYS A 222 16.91 21.69 -17.10
N SER A 223 17.07 20.52 -17.71
CA SER A 223 17.40 19.29 -16.99
C SER A 223 18.69 19.46 -16.20
N ILE A 224 18.71 18.87 -15.01
CA ILE A 224 19.85 18.85 -14.11
C ILE A 224 21.03 18.16 -14.83
N HIS A 225 22.20 18.80 -14.81
CA HIS A 225 23.43 18.34 -15.47
C HIS A 225 23.80 16.89 -15.11
N PRO A 226 24.41 16.13 -16.04
CA PRO A 226 25.04 14.85 -15.69
C PRO A 226 26.24 15.12 -14.77
N GLY A 227 26.14 14.76 -13.49
CA GLY A 227 27.15 15.02 -12.45
C GLY A 227 26.62 15.65 -11.16
N TRP A 228 25.30 15.78 -11.00
CA TRP A 228 24.65 16.26 -9.78
C TRP A 228 24.18 15.07 -8.91
N PRO A 229 24.30 15.07 -7.56
CA PRO A 229 24.77 16.12 -6.64
C PRO A 229 26.27 16.50 -6.66
N PHE A 230 26.58 17.72 -6.20
CA PHE A 230 27.90 18.08 -5.65
C PHE A 230 28.00 17.71 -4.16
N GLU A 231 29.20 17.48 -3.65
CA GLU A 231 29.44 17.34 -2.20
C GLU A 231 28.92 18.57 -1.43
N GLY A 232 28.17 18.36 -0.35
CA GLY A 232 27.55 19.45 0.42
C GLY A 232 26.13 19.86 0.01
N THR A 233 25.54 19.23 -1.01
CA THR A 233 24.16 19.54 -1.46
C THR A 233 23.07 18.64 -0.85
N TYR A 234 23.35 17.88 0.21
CA TYR A 234 22.42 16.92 0.84
C TYR A 234 21.08 17.53 1.32
N LEU A 235 21.04 18.82 1.66
CA LEU A 235 19.80 19.54 1.98
C LEU A 235 18.85 19.71 0.79
N PHE A 236 19.33 19.42 -0.42
CA PHE A 236 18.58 19.53 -1.68
C PHE A 236 18.06 18.19 -2.20
N PHE A 237 18.51 17.04 -1.66
CA PHE A 237 18.10 15.70 -2.10
C PHE A 237 17.06 15.13 -1.16
N ARG A 238 15.81 15.45 -1.46
CA ARG A 238 14.67 14.88 -0.77
C ARG A 238 14.23 13.60 -1.48
N ARG A 239 13.79 12.61 -0.71
CA ARG A 239 13.22 11.35 -1.16
C ARG A 239 11.70 11.46 -1.09
N ILE A 240 11.02 10.80 -2.01
CA ILE A 240 9.55 10.88 -2.08
C ILE A 240 8.92 10.02 -0.97
N LEU A 241 7.86 10.56 -0.37
CA LEU A 241 6.94 9.92 0.56
C LEU A 241 5.53 9.94 -0.04
N ARG A 242 4.76 8.86 0.20
CA ARG A 242 3.41 8.68 -0.33
C ARG A 242 2.46 8.14 0.72
N GLY A 243 1.16 8.35 0.54
CA GLY A 243 0.11 7.64 1.28
C GLY A 243 -0.55 8.40 2.43
N GLY A 244 0.09 9.39 3.05
CA GLY A 244 -0.43 10.02 4.26
C GLY A 244 -0.14 9.20 5.51
N SER A 245 -0.50 9.71 6.69
CA SER A 245 -0.24 9.02 7.96
C SER A 245 -1.40 9.17 8.94
N TRP A 246 -1.32 8.46 10.06
CA TRP A 246 -2.26 8.55 11.17
C TRP A 246 -2.37 9.96 11.77
N GLY A 247 -1.31 10.77 11.67
CA GLY A 247 -1.30 12.17 12.10
C GLY A 247 -1.67 13.16 11.00
N GLY A 248 -1.76 12.69 9.74
CA GLY A 248 -2.07 13.50 8.57
C GLY A 248 -3.55 13.77 8.37
N THR A 249 -3.86 14.77 7.54
CA THR A 249 -5.22 15.09 7.13
C THR A 249 -5.75 14.11 6.08
N ALA A 250 -7.05 14.15 5.82
CA ALA A 250 -7.65 13.39 4.73
C ALA A 250 -7.12 13.81 3.35
N GLU A 251 -6.55 15.02 3.21
CA GLU A 251 -5.95 15.50 1.97
C GLU A 251 -4.62 14.81 1.69
N GLY A 252 -3.76 14.66 2.70
CA GLY A 252 -2.49 13.93 2.59
C GLY A 252 -2.67 12.43 2.28
N CYS A 253 -3.86 11.86 2.51
CA CYS A 253 -4.16 10.46 2.25
C CYS A 253 -4.54 10.15 0.78
N ARG A 254 -4.69 11.17 -0.07
CA ARG A 254 -5.08 11.02 -1.48
C ARG A 254 -4.03 10.21 -2.25
N VAL A 255 -4.48 9.39 -3.20
CA VAL A 255 -3.56 8.51 -3.96
C VAL A 255 -2.54 9.27 -4.80
N SER A 256 -2.76 10.56 -5.10
CA SER A 256 -1.84 11.41 -5.87
C SER A 256 -0.97 12.33 -5.02
N TYR A 257 -1.24 12.50 -3.72
CA TYR A 257 -0.53 13.44 -2.86
C TYR A 257 0.95 13.05 -2.73
N ILE A 258 1.84 14.03 -2.92
CA ILE A 258 3.29 13.86 -2.81
C ILE A 258 3.79 14.59 -1.58
N ASP A 259 4.45 13.87 -0.69
CA ASP A 259 5.31 14.44 0.35
C ASP A 259 6.77 14.03 0.09
N TYR A 260 7.73 14.66 0.77
CA TYR A 260 9.15 14.46 0.54
C TYR A 260 10.03 15.03 1.65
N ASP A 261 11.01 14.26 2.09
CA ASP A 261 11.96 14.70 3.12
C ASP A 261 13.39 14.20 2.83
N ILE A 262 14.38 14.70 3.56
CA ILE A 262 15.78 14.30 3.41
C ILE A 262 15.98 12.83 3.82
N GLU A 263 16.93 12.15 3.18
CA GLU A 263 17.12 10.70 3.33
C GLU A 263 17.47 10.19 4.74
N ASN A 264 17.85 11.08 5.66
CA ASN A 264 18.14 10.79 7.06
C ASN A 264 17.00 11.17 8.01
N TYR A 265 15.94 11.81 7.50
CA TYR A 265 14.78 12.19 8.31
C TYR A 265 14.01 10.94 8.75
N SER A 266 13.54 10.95 9.98
CA SER A 266 12.67 9.92 10.55
C SER A 266 11.78 10.55 11.62
N ASP A 267 10.53 10.11 11.67
CA ASP A 267 9.54 10.53 12.64
C ASP A 267 8.52 9.41 12.89
N GLU A 268 7.57 9.63 13.80
CA GLU A 268 6.51 8.69 14.13
C GLU A 268 5.46 8.49 13.03
N TYR A 269 5.60 9.15 11.88
CA TYR A 269 4.66 9.11 10.76
C TYR A 269 5.21 8.36 9.55
N GLY A 270 6.53 8.17 9.43
CA GLY A 270 7.19 7.59 8.26
C GLY A 270 7.61 6.13 8.42
N GLY A 271 7.19 5.29 7.47
CA GLY A 271 7.58 3.90 7.28
C GLY A 271 7.83 3.59 5.80
N PHE A 272 7.62 2.33 5.39
CA PHE A 272 7.81 1.91 4.00
C PHE A 272 7.16 0.56 3.71
N ARG A 273 7.01 0.25 2.42
CA ARG A 273 6.68 -1.10 1.93
C ARG A 273 7.67 -1.57 0.88
N LEU A 274 7.66 -2.88 0.61
CA LEU A 274 8.62 -3.53 -0.26
C LEU A 274 8.07 -3.73 -1.68
N VAL A 275 8.95 -3.67 -2.67
CA VAL A 275 8.70 -4.13 -4.05
C VAL A 275 9.74 -5.18 -4.43
N MET A 276 9.36 -6.11 -5.29
CA MET A 276 10.24 -7.12 -5.88
C MET A 276 9.89 -7.30 -7.37
N GLU A 277 10.89 -7.44 -8.22
CA GLU A 277 10.68 -7.81 -9.63
C GLU A 277 10.18 -9.26 -9.74
N PRO A 278 9.29 -9.57 -10.71
CA PRO A 278 8.96 -10.95 -10.99
C PRO A 278 10.17 -11.65 -11.60
N GLU A 279 10.42 -12.90 -11.22
CA GLU A 279 11.42 -13.72 -11.90
C GLU A 279 11.07 -13.76 -13.39
N SER A 280 12.07 -13.48 -14.24
CA SER A 280 11.86 -13.53 -15.67
C SER A 280 11.39 -14.93 -16.05
N ILE A 281 10.20 -15.01 -16.68
CA ILE A 281 9.78 -16.23 -17.36
C ILE A 281 10.76 -16.40 -18.52
N LYS A 282 11.72 -17.31 -18.36
CA LYS A 282 12.60 -17.75 -19.44
C LYS A 282 11.82 -18.47 -20.53
#